data_AF-A0A2T0LH67-F1
#
_entry.id   AF-A0A2T0LH67-F1
#
_cell.length_a   1.000
_cell.length_b   1.000
_cell.length_c   1.000
_cell.angle_alpha   90.00
_cell.angle_beta   90.00
_cell.angle_gamma   90.00
#
_symmetry.space_group_name_H-M   'P 1'
#
loop_
_entity.id
_entity.type
_entity.pdbx_description
1 polymer ?
#
loop_
_entity_poly.entity_id
_entity_poly.type
_entity_poly.pdbx_seq_one_letter_code
_entity_poly.pdbx_strand_id
1 'polypeptide(L)'
;MDPMRKADLMDEIRSKIGVMADKLEGDIEALYRYVIETLYEHVSTYRYVGIYLTRGYEFVRFHYAGYSSHPPVIRFGQGLHSLTAARGKLVRERVGRWTEVLVPFYKGHHLIGELVVIGEPEDGIDEEDLALFREIASLLEAKVKECNSSRDD
;
A
#
# COMPACT_ATOMS: atom_id res chain seq x y z
N MET A 1 3.14 -19.23 9.97
CA MET A 1 3.92 -19.54 8.75
C MET A 1 5.36 -19.92 9.14
N ASP A 2 6.02 -20.82 8.43
CA ASP A 2 7.47 -21.07 8.63
C ASP A 2 8.25 -19.83 8.14
N PRO A 3 9.16 -19.23 8.94
CA PRO A 3 9.89 -18.02 8.55
C PRO A 3 10.56 -18.13 7.19
N MET A 4 11.14 -19.29 6.86
CA MET A 4 11.84 -19.49 5.59
C MET A 4 10.86 -19.45 4.40
N ARG A 5 9.63 -19.95 4.59
CA ARG A 5 8.58 -19.89 3.58
C ARG A 5 7.99 -18.50 3.39
N LYS A 6 8.05 -17.64 4.42
CA LYS A 6 7.55 -16.28 4.34
C LYS A 6 8.51 -15.39 3.56
N ALA A 7 9.80 -15.45 3.87
CA ALA A 7 10.82 -14.69 3.15
C ALA A 7 10.79 -15.00 1.65
N ASP A 8 10.72 -16.30 1.28
CA ASP A 8 10.60 -16.73 -0.12
C ASP A 8 9.35 -16.15 -0.80
N LEU A 9 8.22 -16.14 -0.11
CA LEU A 9 6.97 -15.54 -0.62
C LEU A 9 7.10 -14.02 -0.79
N MET A 10 7.71 -13.32 0.16
CA MET A 10 7.92 -11.88 0.07
C MET A 10 8.82 -11.55 -1.13
N ASP A 11 9.88 -12.33 -1.36
CA ASP A 11 10.76 -12.16 -2.52
C ASP A 11 10.05 -12.46 -3.84
N GLU A 12 9.17 -13.47 -3.87
CA GLU A 12 8.32 -13.73 -5.02
C GLU A 12 7.41 -12.53 -5.33
N ILE A 13 6.77 -11.95 -4.31
CA ILE A 13 5.91 -10.77 -4.46
C ILE A 13 6.71 -9.57 -4.96
N ARG A 14 7.89 -9.30 -4.39
CA ARG A 14 8.80 -8.23 -4.85
C ARG A 14 9.10 -8.39 -6.33
N SER A 15 9.50 -9.59 -6.74
CA SER A 15 9.84 -9.90 -8.12
C SER A 15 8.65 -9.67 -9.06
N LYS A 16 7.46 -10.19 -8.71
CA LYS A 16 6.23 -10.02 -9.49
C LYS A 16 5.84 -8.56 -9.68
N ILE A 17 5.88 -7.78 -8.60
CA ILE A 17 5.54 -6.36 -8.63
C ILE A 17 6.58 -5.57 -9.43
N GLY A 18 7.87 -5.82 -9.23
CA GLY A 18 8.95 -5.17 -9.98
C GLY A 18 8.84 -5.40 -11.49
N VAL A 19 8.67 -6.65 -11.91
CA VAL A 19 8.49 -7.01 -13.34
C VAL A 19 7.26 -6.32 -13.93
N MET A 20 6.16 -6.25 -13.20
CA MET A 20 4.96 -5.59 -13.71
C MET A 20 5.14 -4.07 -13.79
N ALA A 21 5.79 -3.46 -12.81
CA ALA A 21 6.06 -2.02 -12.80
C ALA A 21 6.91 -1.56 -13.99
N ASP A 22 7.80 -2.41 -14.50
CA ASP A 22 8.59 -2.12 -15.70
C ASP A 22 7.79 -2.29 -17.00
N LYS A 23 6.81 -3.21 -17.03
CA LYS A 23 5.97 -3.47 -18.21
C LYS A 23 4.87 -2.44 -18.44
N LEU A 24 4.40 -1.79 -17.36
CA LEU A 24 3.23 -0.92 -17.44
C LEU A 24 3.50 0.48 -17.99
N GLU A 25 4.74 0.80 -18.41
CA GLU A 25 5.14 1.99 -19.19
C GLU A 25 4.29 3.27 -18.94
N GLY A 26 4.20 3.69 -17.68
CA GLY A 26 3.51 4.94 -17.32
C GLY A 26 2.03 4.80 -16.89
N ASP A 27 1.45 3.60 -16.94
CA ASP A 27 0.12 3.32 -16.38
C ASP A 27 0.21 3.00 -14.88
N ILE A 28 0.34 4.07 -14.09
CA ILE A 28 0.43 3.97 -12.63
C ILE A 28 -0.84 3.38 -12.00
N GLU A 29 -2.01 3.62 -12.60
CA GLU A 29 -3.28 3.12 -12.07
C GLU A 29 -3.39 1.60 -12.23
N ALA A 30 -2.91 1.05 -13.35
CA ALA A 30 -2.78 -0.39 -13.52
C ALA A 30 -1.82 -0.99 -12.51
N LEU A 31 -0.70 -0.30 -12.21
CA LEU A 31 0.26 -0.77 -11.21
C LEU A 31 -0.35 -0.80 -9.80
N TYR A 32 -1.11 0.24 -9.41
CA TYR A 32 -1.83 0.25 -8.13
C TYR A 32 -2.78 -0.94 -8.00
N ARG A 33 -3.58 -1.23 -9.04
CA ARG A 33 -4.47 -2.40 -9.04
C ARG A 33 -3.68 -3.69 -8.90
N TYR A 34 -2.61 -3.85 -9.67
CA TYR A 34 -1.77 -5.04 -9.63
C TYR A 34 -1.14 -5.29 -8.26
N VAL A 35 -0.62 -4.25 -7.61
CA VAL A 35 -0.06 -4.34 -6.25
C VAL A 35 -1.11 -4.85 -5.26
N ILE A 36 -2.32 -4.29 -5.31
CA ILE A 36 -3.41 -4.66 -4.40
C ILE A 36 -3.78 -6.13 -4.57
N GLU A 37 -4.03 -6.57 -5.80
CA GLU A 37 -4.41 -7.96 -6.07
C GLU A 37 -3.27 -8.91 -5.73
N THR A 38 -2.02 -8.58 -6.09
CA THR A 38 -0.85 -9.42 -5.79
C THR A 38 -0.70 -9.65 -4.29
N LEU A 39 -0.74 -8.58 -3.48
CA LEU A 39 -0.62 -8.70 -2.04
C LEU A 39 -1.75 -9.53 -1.42
N TYR A 40 -3.00 -9.27 -1.86
CA TYR A 40 -4.17 -9.95 -1.30
C TYR A 40 -4.23 -11.43 -1.68
N GLU A 41 -3.92 -11.78 -2.93
CA GLU A 41 -3.99 -13.17 -3.42
C GLU A 41 -2.86 -14.05 -2.87
N HIS A 42 -1.67 -13.48 -2.62
CA HIS A 42 -0.50 -14.26 -2.23
C HIS A 42 -0.35 -14.39 -0.72
N VAL A 43 -0.84 -13.42 0.06
CA VAL A 43 -0.72 -13.43 1.52
C VAL A 43 -2.09 -13.66 2.15
N SER A 44 -2.41 -14.95 2.34
CA SER A 44 -3.72 -15.39 2.89
C SER A 44 -4.10 -14.80 4.26
N THR A 45 -3.14 -14.25 4.99
CA THR A 45 -3.35 -13.62 6.31
C THR A 45 -3.76 -12.16 6.19
N TYR A 46 -3.73 -11.57 4.99
CA TYR A 46 -4.25 -10.24 4.73
C TYR A 46 -5.75 -10.32 4.47
N ARG A 47 -6.50 -9.70 5.37
CA ARG A 47 -7.96 -9.56 5.26
C ARG A 47 -8.37 -8.46 4.27
N TYR A 48 -7.53 -7.45 4.15
CA TYR A 48 -7.77 -6.30 3.28
C TYR A 48 -6.45 -5.73 2.78
N VAL A 49 -6.44 -5.38 1.50
CA VAL A 49 -5.41 -4.55 0.88
C VAL A 49 -6.12 -3.47 0.07
N GLY A 50 -5.69 -2.22 0.15
CA GLY A 50 -6.25 -1.17 -0.68
C GLY A 50 -5.36 0.05 -0.75
N ILE A 51 -5.59 0.87 -1.77
CA ILE A 51 -4.93 2.17 -1.93
C ILE A 51 -5.96 3.26 -1.81
N TYR A 52 -5.65 4.27 -1.00
CA TYR A 52 -6.38 5.52 -0.94
C TYR A 52 -5.53 6.61 -1.57
N LEU A 53 -6.11 7.40 -2.47
CA LEU A 53 -5.43 8.53 -3.10
C LEU A 53 -5.93 9.84 -2.49
N THR A 54 -5.04 10.81 -2.38
CA THR A 54 -5.41 12.15 -1.92
C THR A 54 -6.17 12.89 -3.02
N ARG A 55 -7.32 13.50 -2.66
CA ARG A 55 -8.10 14.39 -3.53
C ARG A 55 -8.62 15.56 -2.71
N GLY A 56 -8.01 16.73 -2.89
CA GLY A 56 -8.32 17.90 -2.09
C GLY A 56 -7.99 17.69 -0.61
N TYR A 57 -9.03 17.66 0.24
CA TYR A 57 -8.91 17.48 1.69
C TYR A 57 -9.36 16.10 2.17
N GLU A 58 -9.34 15.12 1.27
CA GLU A 58 -9.88 13.78 1.49
C GLU A 58 -8.93 12.69 0.95
N PHE A 59 -8.97 11.53 1.59
CA PHE A 59 -8.48 10.26 1.08
C PHE A 59 -9.64 9.53 0.40
N VAL A 60 -9.48 9.16 -0.86
CA VAL A 60 -10.51 8.47 -1.65
C VAL A 60 -9.98 7.09 -2.02
N ARG A 61 -10.72 6.04 -1.66
CA ARG A 61 -10.37 4.66 -2.00
C ARG A 61 -10.33 4.50 -3.51
N PHE A 62 -9.16 4.21 -4.04
CA PHE A 62 -8.94 4.01 -5.47
C PHE A 62 -9.33 2.60 -5.88
N HIS A 63 -8.76 1.60 -5.21
CA HIS A 63 -9.03 0.19 -5.44
C HIS A 63 -8.75 -0.60 -4.15
N TYR A 64 -9.34 -1.77 -4.02
CA TYR A 64 -9.17 -2.63 -2.85
C TYR A 64 -9.55 -4.09 -3.14
N ALA A 65 -9.01 -4.98 -2.32
CA ALA A 65 -9.40 -6.37 -2.23
C ALA A 65 -9.65 -6.73 -0.75
N GLY A 66 -10.65 -7.58 -0.50
CA GLY A 66 -11.02 -8.02 0.85
C GLY A 66 -11.97 -7.08 1.60
N TYR A 67 -12.01 -7.20 2.93
CA TYR A 67 -12.99 -6.52 3.79
C TYR A 67 -12.35 -5.56 4.80
N SER A 68 -12.81 -4.33 4.82
CA SER A 68 -12.39 -3.29 5.77
C SER A 68 -13.59 -2.48 6.26
N SER A 69 -13.49 -1.95 7.49
CA SER A 69 -14.41 -0.97 8.06
C SER A 69 -14.14 0.46 7.59
N HIS A 70 -13.03 0.70 6.89
CA HIS A 70 -12.70 2.02 6.36
C HIS A 70 -13.70 2.44 5.26
N PRO A 71 -14.29 3.63 5.37
CA PRO A 71 -15.24 4.10 4.37
C PRO A 71 -14.51 4.44 3.05
N PRO A 72 -15.21 4.46 1.89
CA PRO A 72 -14.60 4.78 0.61
C PRO A 72 -13.98 6.19 0.55
N VAL A 73 -14.41 7.11 1.42
CA VAL A 73 -13.90 8.48 1.49
C VAL A 73 -13.66 8.84 2.96
N ILE A 74 -12.47 9.36 3.26
CA ILE A 74 -12.04 9.73 4.62
C ILE A 74 -11.51 11.16 4.58
N ARG A 75 -12.03 12.03 5.44
CA ARG A 75 -11.57 13.42 5.52
C ARG A 75 -10.25 13.51 6.28
N PHE A 76 -9.41 14.47 5.89
CA PHE A 76 -8.23 14.82 6.66
C PHE A 76 -8.60 15.27 8.09
N GLY A 77 -7.70 15.02 9.03
CA GLY A 77 -7.88 15.28 10.46
C GLY A 77 -8.54 14.14 11.24
N GLN A 78 -8.84 13.01 10.59
CA GLN A 78 -9.50 11.86 11.20
C GLN A 78 -8.69 10.57 11.08
N GLY A 79 -8.67 9.81 12.17
CA GLY A 79 -8.23 8.41 12.21
C GLY A 79 -6.78 8.15 11.81
N LEU A 80 -6.51 6.88 11.49
CA LEU A 80 -5.16 6.41 11.17
C LEU A 80 -4.60 6.99 9.87
N HIS A 81 -5.45 7.25 8.88
CA HIS A 81 -5.06 7.91 7.64
C HIS A 81 -4.42 9.28 7.90
N SER A 82 -5.11 10.13 8.65
CA SER A 82 -4.58 11.46 8.96
C SER A 82 -3.36 11.41 9.88
N LEU A 83 -3.30 10.43 10.79
CA LEU A 83 -2.13 10.21 11.64
C LEU A 83 -0.90 9.80 10.81
N THR A 84 -1.09 8.94 9.82
CA THR A 84 -0.05 8.45 8.91
C THR A 84 0.50 9.58 8.06
N ALA A 85 -0.39 10.34 7.43
CA ALA A 85 -0.06 11.57 6.71
C ALA A 85 0.69 12.60 7.57
N ALA A 86 0.21 12.86 8.80
CA ALA A 86 0.84 13.83 9.69
C ALA A 86 2.24 13.39 10.16
N ARG A 87 2.46 12.08 10.34
CA ARG A 87 3.75 11.53 10.77
C ARG A 87 4.76 11.41 9.63
N GLY A 88 4.31 11.43 8.37
CA GLY A 88 5.20 11.29 7.22
C GLY A 88 5.79 9.89 7.04
N LYS A 89 5.29 8.87 7.76
CA LYS A 89 5.89 7.52 7.81
C LYS A 89 4.83 6.46 8.05
N LEU A 90 5.20 5.21 7.76
CA LEU A 90 4.38 4.02 8.04
C LEU A 90 3.86 4.04 9.48
N VAL A 91 2.58 3.73 9.63
CA VAL A 91 1.91 3.53 10.92
C VAL A 91 1.39 2.09 10.96
N ARG A 92 1.72 1.39 12.04
CA ARG A 92 1.19 0.05 12.38
C ARG A 92 0.46 0.17 13.71
N GLU A 93 -0.83 -0.14 13.73
CA GLU A 93 -1.67 -0.01 14.92
C GLU A 93 -2.55 -1.25 15.09
N ARG A 94 -2.87 -1.56 16.35
CA ARG A 94 -3.82 -2.64 16.67
C ARG A 94 -5.21 -2.05 16.90
N VAL A 95 -6.15 -2.36 16.00
CA VAL A 95 -7.54 -1.90 16.05
C VAL A 95 -8.45 -3.07 16.44
N GLY A 96 -8.81 -3.12 17.72
CA GLY A 96 -9.51 -4.27 18.29
C GLY A 96 -8.64 -5.53 18.20
N ARG A 97 -9.10 -6.52 17.42
CA ARG A 97 -8.36 -7.77 17.19
C ARG A 97 -7.48 -7.72 15.93
N TRP A 98 -7.56 -6.67 15.13
CA TRP A 98 -6.90 -6.58 13.83
C TRP A 98 -5.62 -5.75 13.92
N THR A 99 -4.64 -6.05 13.07
CA THR A 99 -3.48 -5.18 12.85
C THR A 99 -3.69 -4.42 11.57
N GLU A 100 -3.68 -3.09 11.64
CA GLU A 100 -3.78 -2.21 10.48
C GLU A 100 -2.44 -1.54 10.23
N VAL A 101 -2.01 -1.53 8.98
CA VAL A 101 -0.80 -0.87 8.51
C VAL A 101 -1.14 0.08 7.40
N LEU A 102 -0.72 1.33 7.56
CA LEU A 102 -0.86 2.38 6.57
C LEU A 102 0.53 2.87 6.18
N VAL A 103 0.80 2.86 4.88
CA VAL A 103 2.10 3.26 4.32
C VAL A 103 1.86 4.43 3.36
N PRO A 104 2.27 5.64 3.75
CA PRO A 104 2.10 6.79 2.88
C PRO A 104 3.12 6.74 1.75
N PHE A 105 2.74 7.23 0.58
CA PHE A 105 3.64 7.41 -0.55
C PHE A 105 3.46 8.80 -1.18
N TYR A 106 4.56 9.36 -1.69
CA TYR A 106 4.70 10.76 -2.03
C TYR A 106 5.17 11.02 -3.47
N LYS A 107 4.76 12.15 -4.03
CA LYS A 107 5.41 12.79 -5.18
C LYS A 107 6.24 13.95 -4.66
N GLY A 108 7.55 13.76 -4.51
CA GLY A 108 8.40 14.74 -3.83
C GLY A 108 7.95 14.88 -2.37
N HIS A 109 7.51 16.07 -1.96
CA HIS A 109 6.95 16.30 -0.62
C HIS A 109 5.42 16.25 -0.58
N HIS A 110 4.76 15.98 -1.70
CA HIS A 110 3.31 15.95 -1.79
C HIS A 110 2.79 14.54 -1.52
N LEU A 111 1.99 14.36 -0.47
CA LEU A 111 1.32 13.10 -0.19
C LEU A 111 0.30 12.80 -1.30
N ILE A 112 0.50 11.69 -2.02
CA ILE A 112 -0.38 11.30 -3.13
C ILE A 112 -1.30 10.15 -2.77
N GLY A 113 -0.95 9.36 -1.75
CA GLY A 113 -1.82 8.30 -1.27
C GLY A 113 -1.22 7.46 -0.16
N GLU A 114 -1.96 6.43 0.22
CA GLU A 114 -1.60 5.48 1.27
C GLU A 114 -1.96 4.06 0.83
N LEU A 115 -1.01 3.13 0.96
CA LEU A 115 -1.28 1.70 0.94
C LEU A 115 -1.78 1.29 2.32
N VAL A 116 -2.91 0.60 2.36
CA VAL A 116 -3.55 0.14 3.59
C VAL A 116 -3.64 -1.38 3.56
N VAL A 117 -3.10 -2.03 4.58
CA VAL A 117 -3.17 -3.49 4.77
C VAL A 117 -3.74 -3.79 6.14
N ILE A 118 -4.71 -4.70 6.20
CA ILE A 118 -5.29 -5.20 7.45
C ILE A 118 -5.04 -6.70 7.53
N GLY A 119 -4.30 -7.14 8.55
CA GLY A 119 -4.05 -8.55 8.82
C GLY A 119 -5.16 -9.18 9.66
N GLU A 120 -5.30 -10.50 9.55
CA GLU A 120 -6.12 -11.33 10.44
C GLU A 120 -5.55 -11.33 11.89
N PRO A 121 -6.34 -11.74 12.92
CA PRO A 121 -6.00 -11.49 14.33
C PRO A 121 -4.86 -12.35 14.85
N GLU A 122 -4.72 -13.56 14.30
CA GLU A 122 -3.83 -14.60 14.79
C GLU A 122 -2.50 -14.62 14.03
N ASP A 123 -2.52 -14.18 12.78
CA ASP A 123 -1.34 -14.05 11.92
C ASP A 123 -1.03 -12.57 11.70
N GLY A 124 -0.21 -12.03 12.59
CA GLY A 124 0.15 -10.62 12.58
C GLY A 124 1.06 -10.24 11.40
N ILE A 125 0.90 -9.00 10.94
CA ILE A 125 1.86 -8.32 10.07
C ILE A 125 3.15 -8.10 10.87
N ASP A 126 4.29 -8.62 10.42
CA ASP A 126 5.60 -8.49 11.07
C ASP A 126 6.59 -7.62 10.26
N GLU A 127 7.85 -7.58 10.67
CA GLU A 127 8.86 -6.72 10.06
C GLU A 127 9.18 -7.06 8.60
N GLU A 128 9.01 -8.31 8.16
CA GLU A 128 9.22 -8.67 6.74
C GLU A 128 8.13 -8.06 5.87
N ASP A 129 6.87 -8.09 6.35
CA ASP A 129 5.76 -7.42 5.68
C ASP A 129 5.99 -5.91 5.65
N LEU A 130 6.41 -5.32 6.77
CA LEU A 130 6.66 -3.87 6.84
C LEU A 130 7.80 -3.44 5.90
N ALA A 131 8.83 -4.26 5.73
CA ALA A 131 9.89 -4.02 4.76
C ALA A 131 9.34 -4.03 3.34
N LEU A 132 8.58 -5.09 2.97
CA LEU A 132 7.92 -5.19 1.66
C LEU A 132 7.04 -3.96 1.38
N PHE A 133 6.20 -3.54 2.33
CA PHE A 133 5.30 -2.41 2.08
C PHE A 133 6.03 -1.08 1.87
N ARG A 134 7.16 -0.86 2.56
CA ARG A 134 8.00 0.33 2.37
C ARG A 134 8.69 0.32 0.99
N GLU A 135 9.12 -0.85 0.53
CA GLU A 135 9.70 -1.03 -0.80
C GLU A 135 8.65 -0.80 -1.89
N ILE A 136 7.44 -1.33 -1.72
CA ILE A 136 6.31 -1.08 -2.62
C ILE A 136 5.99 0.42 -2.65
N ALA A 137 5.88 1.08 -1.50
CA ALA A 137 5.66 2.52 -1.46
C ALA A 137 6.74 3.27 -2.24
N SER A 138 8.02 2.99 -2.00
CA SER A 138 9.15 3.58 -2.73
C SER A 138 9.07 3.36 -4.24
N LEU A 139 8.66 2.15 -4.68
CA LEU A 139 8.45 1.84 -6.09
C LEU A 139 7.33 2.69 -6.69
N LEU A 140 6.20 2.82 -5.99
CA LEU A 140 5.08 3.64 -6.45
C LEU A 140 5.50 5.11 -6.59
N GLU A 141 6.30 5.64 -5.66
CA GLU A 141 6.85 7.00 -5.74
C GLU A 141 7.74 7.21 -6.96
N ALA A 142 8.64 6.25 -7.23
CA ALA A 142 9.52 6.27 -8.38
C ALA A 142 8.72 6.24 -9.70
N LYS A 143 7.75 5.33 -9.83
CA LYS A 143 6.93 5.21 -11.04
C LYS A 143 6.03 6.43 -11.25
N VAL A 144 5.48 7.03 -10.20
CA VAL A 144 4.74 8.30 -10.32
C VAL A 144 5.64 9.41 -10.86
N LYS A 145 6.91 9.46 -10.48
CA LYS A 145 7.85 10.46 -11.00
C LYS A 145 8.09 10.26 -12.51
N GLU A 146 8.32 9.02 -12.94
CA GLU A 146 8.53 8.67 -14.36
C GLU A 146 7.34 9.05 -15.27
N CYS A 147 6.11 8.76 -14.83
CA CYS A 147 4.88 9.07 -15.58
C CYS A 147 4.66 10.58 -15.82
N ASN A 148 5.24 11.43 -14.96
CA ASN A 148 5.08 12.87 -15.05
C ASN A 148 6.20 13.51 -15.86
N SER A 149 7.43 12.99 -15.79
CA SER A 149 8.55 13.48 -16.63
C SER A 149 8.34 13.23 -18.12
N SER A 150 7.56 12.20 -18.48
CA SER A 150 7.25 11.82 -19.87
C SER A 150 6.12 12.64 -20.51
N ARG A 151 5.53 13.60 -19.78
CA ARG A 151 4.50 14.53 -20.27
C ARG A 151 5.02 15.93 -20.58
N ASP A 152 6.27 16.22 -20.22
CA ASP A 152 6.90 17.54 -20.39
C ASP A 152 7.95 17.58 -21.53
N ASP A 153 8.06 16.50 -22.33
CA ASP A 153 8.83 16.40 -23.59
C ASP A 153 7.90 16.26 -24.80
#